data_AF-A0A517QFS5-F1
#
_entry.id   AF-A0A517QFS5-F1
#
_cell.length_a   1.000
_cell.length_b   1.000
_cell.length_c   1.000
_cell.angle_alpha   90.00
_cell.angle_beta   90.00
_cell.angle_gamma   90.00
#
_symmetry.space_group_name_H-M   'P 1'
#
loop_
_entity.id
_entity.type
_entity.pdbx_description
1 polymer ?
#
loop_
_entity_poly.entity_id
_entity_poly.type
_entity_poly.pdbx_seq_one_letter_code
_entity_poly.pdbx_strand_id
1 'polypeptide(L)'
;MILIYGDYQHPDNEANVIISRQGLEAEDGFIYGYTETWNITGVMHAETDKELVTKMAQLVEGYEAQGKDLTWKKGSTIMHQLVSLNTLAGTRVTVPPHFPRNGNGELTTFRSYAMTVEADINFTQINLEEPQVLKYEESLNYTGTGGAKFFLLPTIKGAFQKQQLTESSPVQMVQSGIKVGLGAYPAVNAPLFPYYEHVDRRQINYAATRRRNGLDIEFPTHWSYTFEHNAAF
;
A
#
# COMPACT_ATOMS: atom_id res chain seq x y z
N MET A 1 12.24 21.73 24.95
CA MET A 1 11.90 20.65 24.02
C MET A 1 11.97 21.21 22.62
N ILE A 2 12.64 20.52 21.70
CA ILE A 2 12.93 21.03 20.36
C ILE A 2 12.36 20.05 19.33
N LEU A 3 11.62 20.58 18.36
CA LEU A 3 11.16 19.86 17.18
C LEU A 3 12.02 20.24 15.98
N ILE A 4 12.45 19.26 15.20
CA ILE A 4 13.32 19.44 14.04
C ILE A 4 12.71 18.67 12.86
N TYR A 5 12.56 19.31 11.72
CA TYR A 5 12.15 18.68 10.45
C TYR A 5 13.21 18.95 9.39
N GLY A 6 13.97 17.91 9.00
CA GLY A 6 15.15 18.08 8.16
C GLY A 6 16.15 19.06 8.78
N ASP A 7 16.40 20.16 8.07
CA ASP A 7 17.30 21.23 8.50
C ASP A 7 16.58 22.34 9.27
N TYR A 8 15.24 22.36 9.26
CA TYR A 8 14.46 23.37 9.97
C TYR A 8 14.29 22.97 11.44
N GLN A 9 14.73 23.86 12.34
CA GLN A 9 14.62 23.68 13.78
C GLN A 9 13.65 24.73 14.37
N HIS A 10 12.62 24.25 15.06
CA HIS A 10 11.76 25.10 15.86
C HIS A 10 12.52 25.68 17.07
N PRO A 11 12.20 26.92 17.49
CA PRO A 11 12.64 27.45 18.78
C PRO A 11 12.26 26.54 19.96
N ASP A 12 13.03 26.62 21.05
CA ASP A 12 12.83 25.77 22.21
C ASP A 12 11.47 26.02 22.86
N ASN A 13 10.73 24.93 23.09
CA ASN A 13 9.38 24.92 23.66
C ASN A 13 8.31 25.66 22.84
N GLU A 14 8.54 25.88 21.54
CA GLU A 14 7.54 26.51 20.66
C GLU A 14 6.45 25.54 20.18
N ALA A 15 6.87 24.33 19.77
CA ALA A 15 6.00 23.34 19.16
C ALA A 15 5.44 22.36 20.20
N ASN A 16 4.13 22.15 20.13
CA ASN A 16 3.39 21.09 20.79
C ASN A 16 3.07 19.98 19.79
N VAL A 17 3.33 18.73 20.16
CA VAL A 17 3.23 17.57 19.27
C VAL A 17 2.30 16.53 19.87
N ILE A 18 1.29 16.13 19.10
CA ILE A 18 0.41 15.00 19.43
C ILE A 18 0.68 13.89 18.43
N ILE A 19 1.06 12.72 18.92
CA ILE A 19 1.39 11.54 18.12
C ILE A 19 0.26 10.52 18.22
N SER A 20 -0.24 10.05 17.08
CA SER A 20 -1.21 8.97 16.97
C SER A 20 -0.73 7.89 16.02
N ARG A 21 -1.18 6.65 16.20
CA ARG A 21 -0.86 5.52 15.33
C ARG A 21 -2.13 4.79 14.90
N GLN A 22 -2.21 4.44 13.63
CA GLN A 22 -3.30 3.65 13.04
C GLN A 22 -2.71 2.45 12.30
N GLY A 23 -3.27 1.25 12.51
CA GLY A 23 -2.79 0.04 11.84
C GLY A 23 -2.95 0.09 10.32
N LEU A 24 -1.94 -0.40 9.60
CA LEU A 24 -2.02 -0.68 8.17
C LEU A 24 -2.48 -2.13 7.99
N GLU A 25 -3.68 -2.30 7.45
CA GLU A 25 -4.36 -3.58 7.31
C GLU A 25 -4.24 -4.10 5.86
N ALA A 26 -3.85 -5.36 5.72
CA ALA A 26 -3.90 -6.10 4.47
C ALA A 26 -5.33 -6.58 4.16
N GLU A 27 -5.59 -7.07 2.95
CA GLU A 27 -6.97 -7.44 2.56
C GLU A 27 -7.50 -8.67 3.32
N ASP A 28 -6.60 -9.49 3.86
CA ASP A 28 -6.91 -10.62 4.73
C ASP A 28 -7.14 -10.24 6.20
N GLY A 29 -7.04 -8.95 6.53
CA GLY A 29 -7.21 -8.42 7.89
C GLY A 29 -5.92 -8.42 8.73
N PHE A 30 -4.78 -8.82 8.17
CA PHE A 30 -3.51 -8.81 8.90
C PHE A 30 -2.93 -7.39 8.99
N ILE A 31 -2.58 -6.95 10.21
CA ILE A 31 -1.92 -5.65 10.41
C ILE A 31 -0.41 -5.82 10.21
N TYR A 32 0.13 -5.27 9.13
CA TYR A 32 1.56 -5.38 8.79
C TYR A 32 2.39 -4.20 9.26
N GLY A 33 1.76 -3.06 9.53
CA GLY A 33 2.45 -1.86 9.97
C GLY A 33 1.49 -0.86 10.61
N TYR A 34 1.92 0.38 10.68
CA TYR A 34 1.09 1.49 11.14
C TYR A 34 1.44 2.79 10.43
N THR A 35 0.44 3.64 10.24
CA THR A 35 0.63 5.06 9.95
C THR A 35 0.82 5.78 11.27
N GLU A 36 1.96 6.46 11.44
CA GLU A 36 2.20 7.36 12.56
C GLU A 36 1.96 8.80 12.10
N THR A 37 1.07 9.51 12.79
CA THR A 37 0.67 10.88 12.47
C THR A 37 1.05 11.80 13.62
N TRP A 38 1.78 12.86 13.29
CA TRP A 38 2.21 13.92 14.19
C TRP A 38 1.40 15.18 13.87
N ASN A 39 0.47 15.51 14.75
CA ASN A 39 -0.24 16.78 14.71
C ASN A 39 0.56 17.81 15.50
N ILE A 40 1.10 18.79 14.80
CA ILE A 40 1.99 19.80 15.36
C ILE A 40 1.23 21.12 15.41
N THR A 41 1.27 21.75 16.57
CA THR A 41 0.69 23.08 16.80
C THR A 41 1.70 23.93 17.55
N GLY A 42 1.67 25.24 17.38
CA GLY A 42 2.57 26.11 18.12
C GLY A 42 2.21 27.57 17.99
N VAL A 43 2.96 28.39 18.71
CA VAL A 43 2.86 29.86 18.64
C VAL A 43 4.26 30.42 18.41
N MET A 44 4.47 30.99 17.23
CA MET A 44 5.72 31.71 16.93
C MET A 44 5.69 33.06 17.62
N HIS A 45 6.80 33.45 18.23
CA HIS A 45 6.99 34.76 18.85
C HIS A 45 8.10 35.55 18.15
N ALA A 46 7.96 36.87 18.07
CA ALA A 46 8.96 37.79 17.51
C ALA A 46 8.88 39.15 18.21
N GLU A 47 9.96 39.95 18.14
CA GLU A 47 9.99 41.29 18.73
C GLU A 47 9.35 42.33 17.80
N THR A 48 9.32 42.05 16.50
CA THR A 48 8.75 42.93 15.48
C THR A 48 7.90 42.17 14.46
N ASP A 49 6.94 42.84 13.84
CA ASP A 49 6.12 42.28 12.75
C ASP A 49 6.99 41.74 11.59
N LYS A 50 8.10 42.43 11.27
CA LYS A 50 9.02 42.01 10.21
C LYS A 50 9.71 40.68 10.51
N GLU A 51 10.14 40.49 11.75
CA GLU A 51 10.71 39.22 12.21
C GLU A 51 9.66 38.12 12.22
N LEU A 52 8.43 38.42 12.63
CA LEU A 52 7.34 37.45 12.64
C LEU A 52 7.05 36.94 11.23
N VAL A 53 6.96 37.83 10.24
CA VAL A 53 6.76 37.47 8.83
C VAL A 53 7.93 36.63 8.30
N THR A 54 9.16 36.96 8.70
CA THR A 54 10.35 36.17 8.33
C THR A 54 10.26 34.75 8.89
N LYS A 55 9.88 34.58 10.16
CA LYS A 55 9.68 33.26 10.77
C LYS A 55 8.54 32.48 10.12
N MET A 56 7.45 33.14 9.75
CA MET A 56 6.36 32.50 9.00
C MET A 56 6.86 31.92 7.67
N ALA A 57 7.66 32.70 6.91
CA ALA A 57 8.21 32.24 5.65
C ALA A 57 9.18 31.07 5.85
N GLN A 58 10.07 31.14 6.84
CA GLN A 58 11.00 30.06 7.19
C GLN A 58 10.28 28.76 7.60
N LEU A 59 9.18 28.86 8.34
CA LEU A 59 8.36 27.70 8.70
C LEU A 59 7.76 27.05 7.46
N VAL A 60 7.19 27.85 6.54
CA VAL A 60 6.60 27.33 5.30
C VAL A 60 7.67 26.68 4.43
N GLU A 61 8.81 27.34 4.22
CA GLU A 61 9.94 26.83 3.45
C GLU A 61 10.50 25.53 4.04
N GLY A 62 10.65 25.47 5.38
CA GLY A 62 11.19 24.30 6.06
C GLY A 62 10.36 23.03 5.87
N TYR A 63 9.04 23.16 5.71
CA TYR A 63 8.11 22.04 5.53
C TYR A 63 7.63 21.85 4.08
N GLU A 64 8.17 22.60 3.12
CA GLU A 64 7.83 22.45 1.70
C GLU A 64 8.38 21.15 1.12
N ALA A 65 9.59 20.77 1.54
CA ALA A 65 10.26 19.56 1.08
C ALA A 65 9.73 18.31 1.80
N GLN A 66 9.22 17.36 1.02
CA GLN A 66 8.79 16.06 1.51
C GLN A 66 9.99 15.14 1.84
N GLY A 67 9.75 14.08 2.60
CA GLY A 67 10.72 13.01 2.82
C GLY A 67 11.86 13.36 3.76
N LYS A 68 11.72 14.38 4.61
CA LYS A 68 12.71 14.73 5.65
C LYS A 68 12.44 14.00 6.97
N ASP A 69 13.48 13.86 7.77
CA ASP A 69 13.37 13.28 9.10
C ASP A 69 12.69 14.26 10.07
N LEU A 70 11.79 13.76 10.91
CA LEU A 70 11.11 14.54 11.95
C LEU A 70 11.57 14.04 13.31
N THR A 71 12.14 14.91 14.14
CA THR A 71 12.73 14.54 15.42
C THR A 71 12.23 15.45 16.53
N TRP A 72 11.77 14.85 17.62
CA TRP A 72 11.38 15.57 18.84
C TRP A 72 12.30 15.17 19.99
N LYS A 73 13.01 16.15 20.57
CA LYS A 73 14.04 15.91 21.58
C LYS A 73 13.92 16.85 22.79
N LYS A 74 14.46 16.40 23.93
CA LYS A 74 14.61 17.20 25.14
C LYS A 74 16.10 17.26 25.51
N GLY A 75 16.72 18.41 25.29
CA GLY A 75 18.17 18.54 25.37
C GLY A 75 18.84 17.71 24.26
N SER A 76 19.73 16.80 24.64
CA SER A 76 20.38 15.83 23.73
C SER A 76 19.57 14.54 23.52
N THR A 77 18.56 14.27 24.35
CA THR A 77 17.80 13.01 24.31
C THR A 77 16.69 13.07 23.28
N ILE A 78 16.72 12.16 22.29
CA ILE A 78 15.62 11.95 21.34
C ILE A 78 14.47 11.26 22.07
N MET A 79 13.29 11.87 22.04
CA MET A 79 12.08 11.32 22.65
C MET A 79 11.29 10.51 21.62
N HIS A 80 11.08 11.10 20.44
CA HIS A 80 10.38 10.48 19.31
C HIS A 80 11.05 10.90 18.01
N GLN A 81 11.02 10.04 17.01
CA GLN A 81 11.59 10.33 15.70
C GLN A 81 10.86 9.54 14.61
N LEU A 82 10.61 10.21 13.48
CA LEU A 82 10.27 9.60 12.20
C LEU A 82 11.47 9.79 11.26
N VAL A 83 12.22 8.72 11.05
CA VAL A 83 13.33 8.69 10.09
C VAL A 83 12.76 8.28 8.75
N SER A 84 12.84 9.15 7.75
CA SER A 84 12.22 8.98 6.43
C SER A 84 12.67 7.67 5.76
N LEU A 85 13.96 7.33 5.88
CA LEU A 85 14.53 6.09 5.32
C LEU A 85 13.97 4.81 5.97
N ASN A 86 13.45 4.89 7.20
CA ASN A 86 12.91 3.74 7.94
C ASN A 86 11.39 3.60 7.75
N THR A 87 10.82 4.29 6.76
CA THR A 87 9.38 4.29 6.47
C THR A 87 9.14 3.73 5.07
N LEU A 88 7.92 3.27 4.80
CA LEU A 88 7.55 2.68 3.51
C LEU A 88 7.68 3.66 2.35
N ALA A 89 7.17 4.88 2.54
CA ALA A 89 7.02 5.85 1.47
C ALA A 89 7.70 7.21 1.78
N GLY A 90 8.56 7.27 2.80
CA GLY A 90 9.10 8.52 3.33
C GLY A 90 8.10 9.25 4.25
N THR A 91 8.64 10.17 5.04
CA THR A 91 7.85 11.11 5.84
C THR A 91 7.15 12.12 4.93
N ARG A 92 5.86 12.37 5.14
CA ARG A 92 5.05 13.27 4.31
C ARG A 92 4.30 14.31 5.12
N VAL A 93 4.34 15.56 4.68
CA VAL A 93 3.56 16.67 5.22
C VAL A 93 2.19 16.66 4.55
N THR A 94 1.18 16.14 5.24
CA THR A 94 -0.20 16.04 4.71
C THR A 94 -1.00 17.30 4.88
N VAL A 95 -0.70 18.06 5.93
CA VAL A 95 -1.24 19.40 6.13
C VAL A 95 -0.06 20.35 6.25
N PRO A 96 0.26 21.14 5.22
CA PRO A 96 1.32 22.15 5.28
C PRO A 96 1.10 23.14 6.43
N PRO A 97 2.16 23.87 6.85
CA PRO A 97 2.03 24.94 7.82
C PRO A 97 0.92 25.91 7.42
N HIS A 98 -0.06 26.05 8.29
CA HIS A 98 -1.15 27.00 8.13
C HIS A 98 -1.40 27.73 9.45
N PHE A 99 -2.11 28.85 9.36
CA PHE A 99 -2.31 29.76 10.49
C PHE A 99 -3.81 29.89 10.78
N PRO A 100 -4.40 28.92 11.51
CA PRO A 100 -5.85 28.75 11.59
C PRO A 100 -6.57 29.83 12.41
N ARG A 101 -5.82 30.63 13.17
CA ARG A 101 -6.37 31.71 13.99
C ARG A 101 -6.14 33.05 13.31
N ASN A 102 -7.09 33.96 13.48
CA ASN A 102 -6.96 35.34 13.08
C ASN A 102 -7.72 36.20 14.09
N GLY A 103 -7.02 36.71 15.11
CA GLY A 103 -7.63 37.48 16.19
C GLY A 103 -6.69 37.66 17.39
N ASN A 104 -7.16 38.33 18.45
CA ASN A 104 -6.45 38.53 19.72
C ASN A 104 -5.08 39.22 19.61
N GLY A 105 -4.87 40.09 18.61
CA GLY A 105 -3.60 40.79 18.42
C GLY A 105 -2.50 39.95 17.76
N GLU A 106 -2.84 38.79 17.19
CA GLU A 106 -1.92 38.05 16.31
C GLU A 106 -1.44 38.92 15.15
N LEU A 107 -0.24 38.62 14.64
CA LEU A 107 0.51 39.39 13.62
C LEU A 107 1.20 40.66 14.12
N THR A 108 1.21 40.91 15.44
CA THR A 108 2.10 41.92 16.05
C THR A 108 3.39 41.27 16.56
N THR A 109 3.30 40.52 17.66
CA THR A 109 4.45 39.83 18.27
C THR A 109 4.35 38.32 18.25
N PHE A 110 3.22 37.78 17.78
CA PHE A 110 3.02 36.33 17.74
C PHE A 110 2.04 35.85 16.67
N ARG A 111 2.16 34.56 16.31
CA ARG A 111 1.27 33.89 15.36
C ARG A 111 1.12 32.40 15.67
N SER A 112 -0.12 31.94 15.79
CA SER A 112 -0.43 30.52 15.97
C SER A 112 -0.36 29.75 14.65
N TYR A 113 0.27 28.57 14.63
CA TYR A 113 0.33 27.70 13.46
C TYR A 113 -0.07 26.26 13.79
N ALA A 114 -0.41 25.51 12.74
CA ALA A 114 -0.65 24.08 12.78
C ALA A 114 -0.15 23.41 11.50
N MET A 115 0.23 22.14 11.60
CA MET A 115 0.61 21.27 10.49
C MET A 115 0.51 19.81 10.91
N THR A 116 0.48 18.92 9.92
CA THR A 116 0.43 17.48 10.14
C THR A 116 1.46 16.80 9.27
N VAL A 117 2.24 15.94 9.90
CA VAL A 117 3.23 15.09 9.25
C VAL A 117 2.89 13.65 9.56
N GLU A 118 2.98 12.76 8.59
CA GLU A 118 2.75 11.34 8.79
C GLU A 118 3.78 10.48 8.06
N ALA A 119 3.89 9.23 8.47
CA ALA A 119 4.68 8.23 7.78
C ALA A 119 4.09 6.85 8.01
N ASP A 120 4.26 5.97 7.01
CA ASP A 120 3.84 4.57 7.11
C ASP A 120 5.04 3.72 7.49
N ILE A 121 4.94 2.94 8.55
CA ILE A 121 6.03 2.14 9.11
C ILE A 121 5.61 0.68 9.09
N ASN A 122 6.46 -0.17 8.52
CA ASN A 122 6.26 -1.63 8.57
C ASN A 122 6.77 -2.17 9.91
N PHE A 123 6.12 -3.20 10.47
CA PHE A 123 6.63 -3.84 11.70
C PHE A 123 7.90 -4.65 11.47
N THR A 124 8.03 -5.23 10.29
CA THR A 124 9.17 -6.06 9.89
C THR A 124 9.96 -5.37 8.78
N GLN A 125 11.24 -5.69 8.67
CA GLN A 125 12.01 -5.25 7.52
C GLN A 125 11.44 -5.88 6.24
N ILE A 126 11.28 -5.09 5.18
CA ILE A 126 10.84 -5.60 3.89
C ILE A 126 11.90 -6.59 3.37
N ASN A 127 11.47 -7.83 3.15
CA ASN A 127 12.26 -8.84 2.46
C ASN A 127 11.96 -8.78 0.96
N LEU A 128 12.96 -8.50 0.14
CA LEU A 128 12.79 -8.41 -1.32
C LEU A 128 12.80 -9.78 -2.02
N GLU A 129 13.32 -10.82 -1.38
CA GLU A 129 13.36 -12.19 -1.91
C GLU A 129 12.05 -12.93 -1.61
N GLU A 130 11.52 -12.73 -0.39
CA GLU A 130 10.23 -13.27 0.04
C GLU A 130 9.35 -12.11 0.55
N PRO A 131 8.75 -11.32 -0.35
CA PRO A 131 7.95 -10.17 0.03
C PRO A 131 6.71 -10.60 0.79
N GLN A 132 6.37 -9.82 1.80
CA GLN A 132 5.14 -9.99 2.55
C GLN A 132 3.93 -9.85 1.62
N VAL A 133 3.03 -10.84 1.63
CA VAL A 133 1.85 -10.85 0.78
C VAL A 133 0.73 -10.07 1.46
N LEU A 134 0.24 -9.02 0.79
CA LEU A 134 -0.82 -8.11 1.26
C LEU A 134 -2.21 -8.50 0.74
N LYS A 135 -2.25 -9.24 -0.37
CA LYS A 135 -3.47 -9.77 -0.97
C LYS A 135 -3.13 -11.12 -1.59
N TYR A 136 -3.99 -12.09 -1.36
CA TYR A 136 -3.94 -13.39 -2.00
C TYR A 136 -5.35 -13.82 -2.40
N GLU A 137 -5.54 -14.12 -3.67
CA GLU A 137 -6.75 -14.76 -4.18
C GLU A 137 -6.38 -15.81 -5.21
N GLU A 138 -7.02 -16.96 -5.16
CA GLU A 138 -6.87 -18.03 -6.15
C GLU A 138 -8.22 -18.68 -6.43
N SER A 139 -8.43 -19.06 -7.68
CA SER A 139 -9.66 -19.68 -8.17
C SER A 139 -9.33 -20.85 -9.09
N LEU A 140 -10.17 -21.88 -9.02
CA LEU A 140 -10.15 -23.03 -9.90
C LEU A 140 -11.47 -23.07 -10.68
N ASN A 141 -11.37 -22.93 -11.99
CA ASN A 141 -12.52 -22.98 -12.89
C ASN A 141 -12.48 -24.27 -13.70
N TYR A 142 -13.55 -25.04 -13.65
CA TYR A 142 -13.66 -26.33 -14.33
C TYR A 142 -14.65 -26.26 -15.49
N THR A 143 -14.28 -26.84 -16.62
CA THR A 143 -15.14 -27.04 -17.79
C THR A 143 -15.17 -28.51 -18.16
N GLY A 144 -16.36 -29.09 -18.24
CA GLY A 144 -16.55 -30.52 -18.48
C GLY A 144 -16.58 -31.37 -17.21
N THR A 145 -16.99 -32.62 -17.33
CA THR A 145 -17.16 -33.56 -16.20
C THR A 145 -16.34 -34.84 -16.34
N GLY A 146 -15.63 -35.02 -17.47
CA GLY A 146 -14.89 -36.25 -17.76
C GLY A 146 -15.78 -37.38 -18.28
N GLY A 147 -17.09 -37.24 -18.12
CA GLY A 147 -18.08 -38.24 -18.49
C GLY A 147 -18.41 -38.26 -19.98
N ALA A 148 -19.35 -39.14 -20.32
CA ALA A 148 -19.79 -39.36 -21.68
C ALA A 148 -20.36 -38.09 -22.34
N LYS A 149 -19.95 -37.84 -23.59
CA LYS A 149 -20.48 -36.74 -24.39
C LYS A 149 -21.73 -37.22 -25.13
N PHE A 150 -22.80 -36.42 -25.08
CA PHE A 150 -24.05 -36.71 -25.77
C PHE A 150 -24.37 -35.65 -26.83
N PHE A 151 -25.05 -36.06 -27.89
CA PHE A 151 -25.59 -35.18 -28.91
C PHE A 151 -27.04 -35.53 -29.20
N LEU A 152 -27.84 -34.52 -29.55
CA LEU A 152 -29.23 -34.70 -29.95
C LEU A 152 -29.29 -34.79 -31.47
N LEU A 153 -29.57 -35.98 -32.00
CA LEU A 153 -29.72 -36.19 -33.43
C LEU A 153 -31.16 -35.88 -33.85
N PRO A 154 -31.36 -35.02 -34.88
CA PRO A 154 -32.69 -34.76 -35.41
C PRO A 154 -33.26 -36.03 -36.04
N THR A 155 -34.54 -36.29 -35.77
CA THR A 155 -35.29 -37.39 -36.38
C THR A 155 -36.09 -36.88 -37.58
N ILE A 156 -36.44 -37.78 -38.51
CA ILE A 156 -37.22 -37.42 -39.71
C ILE A 156 -38.59 -36.80 -39.33
N LYS A 157 -39.18 -37.24 -38.21
CA LYS A 157 -40.35 -36.64 -37.56
C LYS A 157 -40.25 -36.84 -36.04
N GLY A 158 -40.66 -35.86 -35.25
CA GLY A 158 -40.77 -35.97 -33.79
C GLY A 158 -39.58 -35.39 -33.02
N ALA A 159 -39.40 -35.87 -31.78
CA ALA A 159 -38.36 -35.38 -30.88
C ALA A 159 -36.95 -35.87 -31.31
N PHE A 160 -35.94 -35.10 -30.95
CA PHE A 160 -34.54 -35.48 -31.18
C PHE A 160 -34.18 -36.68 -30.29
N GLN A 161 -33.30 -37.55 -30.79
CA GLN A 161 -32.81 -38.71 -30.04
C GLN A 161 -31.45 -38.39 -29.42
N LYS A 162 -31.31 -38.64 -28.11
CA LYS A 162 -30.04 -38.48 -27.39
C LYS A 162 -29.13 -39.67 -27.69
N GLN A 163 -28.00 -39.43 -28.35
CA GLN A 163 -26.99 -40.45 -28.63
C GLN A 163 -25.67 -40.11 -27.94
N GLN A 164 -25.01 -41.12 -27.39
CA GLN A 164 -23.67 -41.00 -26.84
C GLN A 164 -22.63 -40.99 -27.97
N LEU A 165 -21.75 -39.98 -27.97
CA LEU A 165 -20.68 -39.82 -28.94
C LEU A 165 -19.38 -40.46 -28.45
N THR A 166 -19.01 -40.24 -27.20
CA THR A 166 -17.78 -40.75 -26.59
C THR A 166 -18.06 -41.23 -25.15
N GLU A 167 -17.26 -42.18 -24.66
CA GLU A 167 -17.35 -42.68 -23.28
C GLU A 167 -16.78 -41.69 -22.25
N SER A 168 -15.78 -40.90 -22.64
CA SER A 168 -15.21 -39.82 -21.84
C SER A 168 -15.05 -38.54 -22.67
N SER A 169 -14.91 -37.42 -21.98
CA SER A 169 -14.65 -36.11 -22.55
C SER A 169 -13.51 -35.42 -21.80
N PRO A 170 -12.76 -34.51 -22.44
CA PRO A 170 -11.74 -33.76 -21.73
C PRO A 170 -12.39 -32.88 -20.66
N VAL A 171 -11.76 -32.82 -19.50
CA VAL A 171 -11.99 -31.81 -18.47
C VAL A 171 -10.89 -30.79 -18.61
N GLN A 172 -11.27 -29.52 -18.69
CA GLN A 172 -10.34 -28.41 -18.65
C GLN A 172 -10.46 -27.74 -17.29
N MET A 173 -9.32 -27.48 -16.66
CA MET A 173 -9.25 -26.69 -15.44
C MET A 173 -8.38 -25.46 -15.71
N VAL A 174 -8.80 -24.30 -15.21
CA VAL A 174 -7.99 -23.08 -15.17
C VAL A 174 -7.77 -22.72 -13.71
N GLN A 175 -6.52 -22.79 -13.26
CA GLN A 175 -6.08 -22.22 -11.99
C GLN A 175 -5.61 -20.81 -12.25
N SER A 176 -6.22 -19.82 -11.61
CA SER A 176 -5.82 -18.43 -11.74
C SER A 176 -5.84 -17.72 -10.42
N GLY A 177 -4.93 -16.77 -10.22
CA GLY A 177 -4.86 -16.02 -8.99
C GLY A 177 -4.04 -14.74 -9.08
N ILE A 178 -4.04 -14.02 -7.97
CA ILE A 178 -3.30 -12.78 -7.76
C ILE A 178 -2.61 -12.82 -6.38
N LYS A 179 -1.37 -12.32 -6.35
CA LYS A 179 -0.64 -11.99 -5.14
C LYS A 179 -0.17 -10.55 -5.23
N VAL A 180 -0.29 -9.80 -4.15
CA VAL A 180 0.30 -8.46 -4.04
C VAL A 180 1.37 -8.51 -2.99
N GLY A 181 2.63 -8.29 -3.37
CA GLY A 181 3.75 -8.24 -2.43
C GLY A 181 4.05 -6.80 -1.99
N LEU A 182 4.50 -6.65 -0.75
CA LEU A 182 5.06 -5.40 -0.23
C LEU A 182 6.55 -5.30 -0.62
N GLY A 183 6.91 -4.30 -1.41
CA GLY A 183 8.29 -3.96 -1.79
C GLY A 183 8.90 -4.75 -2.96
N ALA A 184 8.38 -5.94 -3.29
CA ALA A 184 8.81 -6.73 -4.44
C ALA A 184 7.70 -7.64 -4.98
N TYR A 185 7.84 -8.07 -6.23
CA TYR A 185 6.90 -9.03 -6.84
C TYR A 185 7.00 -10.39 -6.14
N PRO A 186 5.89 -10.90 -5.56
CA PRO A 186 5.89 -12.21 -4.92
C PRO A 186 5.98 -13.34 -5.94
N ALA A 187 6.55 -14.47 -5.52
CA ALA A 187 6.56 -15.69 -6.32
C ALA A 187 5.12 -16.19 -6.56
N VAL A 188 4.82 -16.49 -7.81
CA VAL A 188 3.55 -17.13 -8.20
C VAL A 188 3.45 -18.52 -7.56
N ASN A 189 2.22 -18.95 -7.30
CA ASN A 189 2.00 -20.34 -6.89
C ASN A 189 2.46 -21.31 -7.98
N ALA A 190 2.94 -22.48 -7.57
CA ALA A 190 3.17 -23.56 -8.51
C ALA A 190 1.83 -24.07 -9.09
N PRO A 191 1.81 -24.54 -10.34
CA PRO A 191 0.65 -25.22 -10.91
C PRO A 191 0.29 -26.45 -10.07
N LEU A 192 -0.98 -26.62 -9.72
CA LEU A 192 -1.43 -27.73 -8.87
C LEU A 192 -1.20 -29.11 -9.51
N PHE A 193 -1.31 -29.19 -10.85
CA PHE A 193 -1.12 -30.43 -11.60
C PHE A 193 -0.13 -30.26 -12.75
N PRO A 194 1.19 -30.15 -12.47
CA PRO A 194 2.20 -29.82 -13.48
C PRO A 194 2.24 -30.79 -14.66
N TYR A 195 1.87 -32.06 -14.44
CA TYR A 195 1.86 -33.09 -15.48
C TYR A 195 0.74 -32.90 -16.51
N TYR A 196 -0.38 -32.27 -16.12
CA TYR A 196 -1.54 -32.03 -16.98
C TYR A 196 -1.58 -30.59 -17.52
N GLU A 197 -0.56 -29.79 -17.23
CA GLU A 197 -0.51 -28.38 -17.62
C GLU A 197 -0.21 -28.21 -19.11
N HIS A 198 -1.00 -27.37 -19.77
CA HIS A 198 -0.64 -26.76 -21.04
C HIS A 198 0.35 -25.62 -20.81
N VAL A 199 1.64 -25.95 -20.74
CA VAL A 199 2.73 -24.99 -20.50
C VAL A 199 2.76 -23.88 -21.57
N ASP A 200 2.35 -24.18 -22.81
CA ASP A 200 2.21 -23.22 -23.90
C ASP A 200 1.13 -22.15 -23.65
N ARG A 201 0.19 -22.40 -22.71
CA ARG A 201 -0.89 -21.49 -22.34
C ARG A 201 -0.66 -20.80 -20.99
N ARG A 202 0.49 -21.03 -20.36
CA ARG A 202 0.83 -20.38 -19.08
C ARG A 202 0.89 -18.87 -19.25
N GLN A 203 0.23 -18.16 -18.35
CA GLN A 203 0.31 -16.70 -18.29
C GLN A 203 0.78 -16.29 -16.90
N ILE A 204 1.87 -15.54 -16.85
CA ILE A 204 2.34 -14.85 -15.65
C ILE A 204 2.45 -13.38 -16.02
N ASN A 205 1.74 -12.53 -15.28
CA ASN A 205 1.71 -11.10 -15.52
C ASN A 205 2.15 -10.35 -14.27
N TYR A 206 3.25 -9.62 -14.39
CA TYR A 206 3.70 -8.65 -13.40
C TYR A 206 3.05 -7.31 -13.71
N ALA A 207 1.96 -7.00 -13.00
CA ALA A 207 1.21 -5.78 -13.24
C ALA A 207 1.99 -4.55 -12.74
N ALA A 208 1.59 -3.37 -13.18
CA ALA A 208 2.20 -2.12 -12.74
C ALA A 208 2.16 -2.00 -11.21
N THR A 209 3.27 -1.54 -10.64
CA THR A 209 3.40 -1.27 -9.21
C THR A 209 2.43 -0.17 -8.77
N ARG A 210 1.92 -0.27 -7.55
CA ARG A 210 1.16 0.81 -6.94
C ARG A 210 2.09 1.67 -6.13
N ARG A 211 2.02 2.97 -6.40
CA ARG A 211 2.89 3.98 -5.83
C ARG A 211 2.25 4.69 -4.65
N ARG A 212 3.07 5.00 -3.64
CA ARG A 212 2.72 5.92 -2.55
C ARG A 212 3.87 6.91 -2.40
N ASN A 213 3.55 8.20 -2.38
CA ASN A 213 4.54 9.28 -2.33
C ASN A 213 5.66 9.15 -3.39
N GLY A 214 5.32 8.69 -4.59
CA GLY A 214 6.28 8.50 -5.68
C GLY A 214 7.14 7.24 -5.61
N LEU A 215 7.05 6.46 -4.53
CA LEU A 215 7.77 5.20 -4.35
C LEU A 215 6.88 3.99 -4.68
N ASP A 216 7.46 2.97 -5.29
CA ASP A 216 6.79 1.70 -5.61
C ASP A 216 6.67 0.84 -4.34
N ILE A 217 5.45 0.57 -3.89
CA ILE A 217 5.18 -0.11 -2.60
C ILE A 217 4.52 -1.47 -2.80
N GLU A 218 3.49 -1.55 -3.63
CA GLU A 218 2.75 -2.80 -3.83
C GLU A 218 3.02 -3.34 -5.24
N PHE A 219 3.32 -4.63 -5.31
CA PHE A 219 3.79 -5.29 -6.52
C PHE A 219 2.85 -6.46 -6.86
N PRO A 220 1.85 -6.24 -7.73
CA PRO A 220 0.85 -7.27 -8.05
C PRO A 220 1.36 -8.25 -9.11
N THR A 221 1.30 -9.55 -8.81
CA THR A 221 1.59 -10.64 -9.73
C THR A 221 0.33 -11.46 -9.96
N HIS A 222 -0.01 -11.70 -11.23
CA HIS A 222 -1.14 -12.52 -11.64
C HIS A 222 -0.62 -13.78 -12.32
N TRP A 223 -1.30 -14.91 -12.13
CA TRP A 223 -0.98 -16.15 -12.83
C TRP A 223 -2.24 -16.83 -13.36
N SER A 224 -2.08 -17.58 -14.44
CA SER A 224 -3.08 -18.48 -15.00
C SER A 224 -2.40 -19.71 -15.58
N TYR A 225 -2.85 -20.89 -15.14
CA TYR A 225 -2.42 -22.20 -15.61
C TYR A 225 -3.64 -22.93 -16.17
N THR A 226 -3.51 -23.46 -17.38
CA THR A 226 -4.56 -24.28 -18.01
C THR A 226 -4.14 -25.74 -17.96
N PHE A 227 -5.04 -26.61 -17.54
CA PHE A 227 -4.83 -28.04 -17.45
C PHE A 227 -5.87 -28.78 -18.30
N GLU A 228 -5.50 -29.94 -18.84
CA GLU A 228 -6.42 -30.82 -19.52
C GLU A 228 -6.20 -32.27 -19.10
N HIS A 229 -7.30 -32.95 -18.77
CA HIS A 229 -7.30 -34.35 -18.35
C HIS A 229 -8.50 -35.07 -18.96
N ASN A 230 -8.41 -36.39 -19.17
CA ASN A 230 -9.49 -37.19 -19.77
C ASN A 230 -10.45 -37.80 -18.71
N ALA A 231 -10.33 -37.40 -17.46
CA ALA A 231 -11.20 -37.73 -16.34
C ALA A 231 -11.32 -36.51 -15.39
N ALA A 232 -12.13 -36.60 -14.34
CA ALA A 232 -12.20 -35.57 -13.31
C ALA A 232 -10.81 -35.31 -12.67
N PHE A 233 -10.56 -34.06 -12.30
CA PHE A 233 -9.38 -33.62 -11.56
C PHE A 233 -9.50 -33.94 -10.06
#